data_AF-A0A2X2WDE6-F1
#
_entry.id   AF-A0A2X2WDE6-F1
#
_cell.length_a   1.000
_cell.length_b   1.000
_cell.length_c   1.000
_cell.angle_alpha   90.00
_cell.angle_beta   90.00
_cell.angle_gamma   90.00
#
_symmetry.space_group_name_H-M   'P 1'
#
loop_
_entity.id
_entity.type
_entity.pdbx_description
1 polymer ?
#
loop_
_entity_poly.entity_id
_entity_poly.type
_entity_poly.pdbx_seq_one_letter_code
_entity_poly.pdbx_strand_id
1 'polypeptide(L)'
;MILDEWLLLKPTEAEQRDIFELLHRRRKKSSTIFCSQYERSEWYDQLGGDASPLADAIIDRIAHDSYVINITSIDPEKDRSMREVYGLDKNLRE
;
A
#
# COMPACT_ATOMS: atom_id res chain seq x y z
N MET A 1 -3.91 -12.27 -2.37
CA MET A 1 -4.36 -11.02 -3.03
C MET A 1 -3.24 -10.01 -2.93
N ILE A 2 -2.97 -9.28 -4.00
CA ILE A 2 -1.94 -8.24 -4.02
C ILE A 2 -2.67 -6.93 -4.35
N LEU A 3 -2.48 -5.92 -3.50
CA LEU A 3 -2.95 -4.57 -3.72
C LEU A 3 -1.72 -3.72 -4.04
N ASP A 4 -1.55 -3.44 -5.32
CA ASP A 4 -0.49 -2.58 -5.81
C ASP A 4 -0.88 -1.10 -5.68
N GLU A 5 0.11 -0.23 -5.54
CA GLU A 5 -0.08 1.22 -5.34
C GLU A 5 -1.07 1.59 -4.20
N TRP A 6 -0.98 0.85 -3.09
CA TRP A 6 -1.79 1.02 -1.90
C TRP A 6 -1.71 2.45 -1.36
N LEU A 7 -2.88 3.09 -1.26
CA LEU A 7 -3.05 4.48 -0.80
C LEU A 7 -2.30 5.53 -1.63
N LEU A 8 -2.01 5.24 -2.89
CA LEU A 8 -1.52 6.26 -3.83
C LEU A 8 -2.50 7.44 -3.94
N LEU A 9 -3.81 7.16 -3.85
CA LEU A 9 -4.87 8.14 -3.75
C LEU A 9 -5.63 7.94 -2.45
N LYS A 10 -6.06 9.05 -1.83
CA LYS A 10 -6.92 9.01 -0.64
C LYS A 10 -8.28 8.42 -1.00
N PRO A 11 -8.69 7.29 -0.41
CA PRO A 11 -9.98 6.69 -0.69
C PRO A 11 -11.11 7.55 -0.13
N THR A 12 -12.21 7.61 -0.86
CA THR A 12 -13.49 8.16 -0.38
C THR A 12 -14.03 7.35 0.80
N GLU A 13 -14.99 7.90 1.54
CA GLU A 13 -15.59 7.20 2.68
C GLU A 13 -16.22 5.85 2.28
N ALA A 14 -16.85 5.78 1.11
CA ALA A 14 -17.40 4.54 0.57
C ALA A 14 -16.30 3.51 0.29
N GLU A 15 -15.21 3.93 -0.37
CA GLU A 15 -14.07 3.04 -0.65
C GLU A 15 -13.37 2.56 0.63
N GLN A 16 -13.31 3.40 1.67
CA GLN A 16 -12.79 2.99 2.98
C GLN A 16 -13.64 1.89 3.62
N ARG A 17 -14.98 1.98 3.51
CA ARG A 17 -15.89 0.91 3.98
C ARG A 17 -15.66 -0.38 3.20
N ASP A 18 -15.53 -0.29 1.88
CA ASP A 18 -15.25 -1.44 1.01
C ASP A 18 -13.92 -2.11 1.35
N ILE A 19 -12.87 -1.30 1.56
CA ILE A 19 -11.56 -1.76 2.05
C ILE A 19 -11.73 -2.49 3.38
N PHE A 20 -12.43 -1.89 4.33
CA PHE A 20 -12.62 -2.47 5.65
C PHE A 20 -13.31 -3.84 5.59
N GLU A 21 -14.38 -3.96 4.79
CA GLU A 21 -15.09 -5.22 4.59
C GLU A 21 -14.22 -6.27 3.91
N LEU A 22 -13.47 -5.88 2.88
CA LEU A 22 -12.53 -6.74 2.16
C LEU A 22 -11.49 -7.33 3.13
N LEU A 23 -10.88 -6.47 3.95
CA LEU A 23 -9.90 -6.89 4.95
C LEU A 23 -10.52 -7.80 6.01
N HIS A 24 -11.72 -7.47 6.48
CA HIS A 24 -12.44 -8.28 7.45
C HIS A 24 -12.71 -9.70 6.92
N ARG A 25 -13.17 -9.84 5.68
CA ARG A 25 -13.45 -11.15 5.07
C ARG A 25 -12.19 -12.00 4.87
N ARG A 26 -11.05 -11.37 4.62
CA ARG A 26 -9.78 -12.06 4.35
C ARG A 26 -8.97 -12.39 5.60
N ARG A 27 -9.19 -11.64 6.69
CA ARG A 27 -8.45 -11.78 7.94
C ARG A 27 -8.45 -13.24 8.43
N LYS A 28 -7.25 -13.75 8.75
CA LYS A 28 -7.00 -15.13 9.20
C LYS A 28 -7.47 -16.25 8.24
N LYS A 29 -7.83 -15.92 6.99
CA LYS A 29 -8.23 -16.92 5.98
C LYS A 29 -7.24 -17.01 4.82
N SER A 30 -6.66 -15.89 4.41
CA SER A 30 -5.65 -15.88 3.34
C SER A 30 -4.80 -14.61 3.41
N SER A 31 -3.56 -14.70 2.94
CA SER A 31 -2.62 -13.59 2.95
C SER A 31 -3.00 -12.47 1.98
N THR A 32 -2.71 -11.23 2.36
CA THR A 32 -2.85 -10.03 1.51
C THR A 32 -1.53 -9.28 1.53
N ILE A 33 -1.03 -8.92 0.35
CA ILE A 33 0.19 -8.13 0.18
C ILE A 33 -0.22 -6.72 -0.23
N PHE A 34 0.33 -5.72 0.44
CA PHE A 34 0.12 -4.31 0.16
C PHE A 34 1.45 -3.71 -0.30
N CYS A 35 1.48 -3.15 -1.49
CA CYS A 35 2.64 -2.43 -2.01
C CYS A 35 2.29 -0.95 -1.97
N SER A 36 3.03 -0.13 -1.21
CA SER A 36 2.77 1.30 -1.08
C SER A 36 4.04 2.10 -1.32
N GLN A 37 3.88 3.31 -1.86
CA GLN A 37 4.93 4.31 -1.93
C GLN A 37 5.09 5.07 -0.60
N TYR A 38 4.08 4.98 0.27
CA TYR A 38 4.05 5.64 1.57
C TYR A 38 4.51 4.69 2.67
N GLU A 39 5.22 5.23 3.65
CA GLU A 39 5.55 4.48 4.86
C GLU A 39 4.29 4.19 5.68
N ARG A 40 4.32 3.14 6.50
CA ARG A 40 3.17 2.77 7.35
C ARG A 40 2.70 3.91 8.25
N SER A 41 3.62 4.74 8.72
CA SER A 41 3.32 5.91 9.56
C SER A 41 2.38 6.90 8.85
N GLU A 42 2.45 6.99 7.54
CA GLU A 42 1.66 7.92 6.73
C GLU A 42 0.29 7.36 6.34
N TRP A 43 0.06 6.04 6.48
CA TRP A 43 -1.18 5.41 6.04
C TRP A 43 -2.41 5.91 6.78
N TYR A 44 -2.27 6.34 8.03
CA TYR A 44 -3.38 6.88 8.82
C TYR A 44 -3.96 8.12 8.17
N ASP A 45 -3.09 9.08 7.88
CA ASP A 45 -3.47 10.35 7.24
C ASP A 45 -3.97 10.16 5.81
N GLN A 46 -3.50 9.12 5.12
CA GLN A 46 -3.99 8.75 3.79
C GLN A 46 -5.37 8.11 3.82
N LEU A 47 -5.70 7.36 4.87
CA LEU A 47 -7.02 6.75 5.10
C LEU A 47 -8.05 7.75 5.67
N GLY A 48 -7.70 9.03 5.80
CA GLY A 48 -8.60 10.08 6.30
C GLY A 48 -8.30 10.54 7.73
N GLY A 49 -7.33 9.92 8.42
CA GLY A 49 -6.86 10.30 9.75
C GLY A 49 -7.99 10.49 10.75
N ASP A 50 -7.90 11.56 11.56
CA ASP A 50 -8.90 11.92 12.58
C ASP A 50 -10.32 12.09 12.04
N ALA A 51 -10.49 12.36 10.73
CA ALA A 51 -11.80 12.53 10.11
C ALA A 51 -12.50 11.20 9.80
N SER A 52 -11.82 10.06 9.94
CA SER A 52 -12.37 8.74 9.64
C SER A 52 -12.07 7.74 10.76
N PRO A 53 -13.08 7.38 11.58
CA PRO A 53 -12.95 6.27 12.55
C PRO A 53 -12.61 4.92 11.89
N LEU A 54 -12.85 4.79 10.58
CA LEU A 54 -12.48 3.60 9.82
C LEU A 54 -10.97 3.51 9.59
N ALA A 55 -10.25 4.64 9.55
CA ALA A 55 -8.80 4.67 9.36
C ALA A 55 -8.08 3.85 10.44
N ASP A 56 -8.38 4.12 11.71
CA ASP A 56 -7.87 3.35 12.86
C ASP A 56 -8.21 1.86 12.72
N ALA A 57 -9.47 1.56 12.44
CA ALA A 57 -9.95 0.19 12.39
C ALA A 57 -9.36 -0.64 11.23
N ILE A 58 -9.03 0.01 10.10
CA ILE A 58 -8.33 -0.56 8.96
C ILE A 58 -6.87 -0.80 9.32
N ILE A 59 -6.18 0.19 9.89
CA ILE A 59 -4.77 0.08 10.26
C ILE A 59 -4.58 -1.03 11.29
N ASP A 60 -5.40 -1.09 12.34
CA ASP A 60 -5.33 -2.14 13.34
C ASP A 60 -5.45 -3.56 12.74
N ARG A 61 -6.29 -3.72 11.71
CA ARG A 61 -6.45 -5.00 11.02
C ARG A 61 -5.24 -5.39 10.21
N ILE A 62 -4.55 -4.43 9.60
CA ILE A 62 -3.35 -4.70 8.81
C ILE A 62 -2.14 -4.85 9.73
N ALA A 63 -1.88 -3.87 10.59
CA ALA A 63 -0.68 -3.78 11.42
C ALA A 63 -0.52 -4.96 12.39
N HIS A 64 -1.61 -5.45 12.98
CA HIS A 64 -1.53 -6.49 14.00
C HIS A 64 -1.09 -7.87 13.48
N ASP A 65 -1.44 -8.19 12.22
CA ASP A 65 -1.20 -9.51 11.62
C ASP A 65 -0.29 -9.42 10.37
N SER A 66 0.51 -8.36 10.23
CA SER A 66 1.39 -8.15 9.06
C SER A 66 2.87 -8.08 9.39
N TYR A 67 3.67 -8.41 8.38
CA TYR A 67 5.10 -8.16 8.37
C TYR A 67 5.39 -6.91 7.54
N VAL A 68 6.31 -6.10 8.04
CA VAL A 68 6.78 -4.88 7.39
C VAL A 68 8.04 -5.18 6.64
N ILE A 69 8.09 -4.83 5.35
CA ILE A 69 9.31 -4.86 4.56
C ILE A 69 9.48 -3.47 3.97
N ASN A 70 10.37 -2.67 4.56
CA ASN A 70 10.73 -1.38 3.99
C ASN A 70 11.76 -1.62 2.89
N ILE A 71 11.46 -1.15 1.68
CA ILE A 71 12.36 -1.23 0.54
C ILE A 71 13.07 0.11 0.45
N THR A 72 14.35 0.12 0.83
CA THR A 72 15.21 1.31 0.76
C THR A 72 16.49 0.96 0.00
N SER A 73 17.05 1.95 -0.70
CA SER A 73 18.34 1.76 -1.35
C SER A 73 19.47 1.68 -0.33
N ILE A 74 20.36 0.71 -0.53
CA ILE A 74 21.59 0.53 0.27
C ILE A 74 22.68 1.51 -0.20
N ASP A 75 22.64 1.87 -1.49
CA ASP A 75 23.61 2.76 -2.15
C ASP A 75 22.83 3.78 -2.98
N PRO A 76 22.66 5.02 -2.49
CA PRO A 76 21.91 6.08 -3.18
C PRO A 76 22.44 6.35 -4.59
N GLU A 77 23.73 6.13 -4.86
CA GLU A 77 24.30 6.32 -6.21
C GLU A 77 23.87 5.23 -7.19
N LYS A 78 23.30 4.13 -6.70
CA LYS A 78 22.80 2.99 -7.48
C LYS A 78 21.32 2.73 -7.28
N ASP A 79 20.57 3.72 -6.81
CA ASP A 79 19.11 3.65 -6.67
C ASP A 79 18.42 3.76 -8.05
N ARG A 80 18.62 2.72 -8.87
CA ARG A 80 18.07 2.64 -10.22
C ARG A 80 16.75 1.91 -10.17
N SER A 81 15.72 2.50 -10.77
CA SER A 81 14.39 1.87 -10.78
C SER A 81 14.40 0.59 -11.63
N MET A 82 13.56 -0.39 -11.26
CA MET A 82 13.40 -1.61 -12.07
C MET A 82 12.96 -1.31 -13.50
N ARG A 83 12.28 -0.18 -13.72
CA ARG A 83 11.89 0.29 -15.05
C ARG A 83 13.07 0.83 -15.86
N GLU A 84 14.10 1.36 -15.22
CA GLU A 84 15.34 1.76 -15.90
C GLU A 84 16.24 0.57 -16.21
N VAL A 85 16.19 -0.48 -15.39
CA VAL A 85 17.02 -1.68 -15.58
C VAL A 85 16.38 -2.64 -16.59
N TYR A 86 15.06 -2.86 -16.50
CA TYR A 86 14.33 -3.88 -17.26
C TYR A 86 13.15 -3.33 -18.06
N GLY A 87 12.93 -2.01 -18.07
CA GLY A 87 11.85 -1.43 -18.85
C GLY A 87 12.03 -1.67 -20.34
N LEU A 88 10.91 -1.75 -21.05
CA LEU A 88 10.88 -1.85 -22.50
C LEU A 88 11.67 -0.70 -23.13
N ASP A 89 12.38 -1.01 -24.22
CA ASP A 89 13.16 -0.04 -24.98
C ASP A 89 12.31 1.19 -25.29
N LYS A 90 12.85 2.38 -25.03
CA LYS A 90 12.13 3.64 -25.24
C LYS A 90 11.72 3.82 -26.71
N ASN A 91 12.43 3.16 -27.63
CA ASN A 91 12.13 3.16 -29.07
C ASN A 91 10.95 2.25 -29.46
N LEU A 92 10.45 1.41 -28.53
CA LEU A 92 9.30 0.52 -28.72
C LEU A 92 8.02 1.07 -28.08
N ARG A 93 8.05 2.31 -27.56
CA ARG A 93 6.86 2.99 -27.05
C ARG A 93 6.19 3.72 -28.22
N GLU A 94 5.09 3.17 -28.71
CA GLU A 94 4.16 3.84 -29.64
C GLU A 94 3.63 5.16 -29.06
#